data_AF-A0A2W4NNJ0-F1
#
_entry.id   AF-A0A2W4NNJ0-F1
#
_cell.length_a   1.000
_cell.length_b   1.000
_cell.length_c   1.000
_cell.angle_alpha   90.00
_cell.angle_beta   90.00
_cell.angle_gamma   90.00
#
_symmetry.space_group_name_H-M   'P 1'
#
loop_
_entity.id
_entity.type
_entity.pdbx_description
1 polymer ?
#
loop_
_entity_poly.entity_id
_entity_poly.type
_entity_poly.pdbx_seq_one_letter_code
_entity_poly.pdbx_strand_id
1 'polypeptide(L)'
;MSESTAEQKRRYPGRRLTAGLLLVAVVSFTLQAQDATPLKLWYDTPSRGVWENALPVGNGRLGAMVFGDVPQETIKLNENT
;
A
#
# COMPACT_ATOMS: atom_id res chain seq x y z
N MET A 1 47.87 -48.31 0.91
CA MET A 1 46.76 -47.67 0.17
C MET A 1 46.14 -46.63 1.08
N SER A 2 46.71 -45.43 1.06
CA SER A 2 46.69 -44.46 2.16
C SER A 2 46.32 -43.08 1.64
N GLU A 3 45.15 -42.91 1.04
CA GLU A 3 44.66 -41.60 0.58
C GLU A 3 43.12 -41.57 0.58
N SER A 4 42.47 -41.49 1.76
CA SER A 4 41.02 -41.25 1.80
C SER A 4 40.51 -40.72 3.14
N THR A 5 41.25 -39.85 3.82
CA THR A 5 40.76 -39.27 5.10
C THR A 5 41.08 -37.78 5.28
N ALA A 6 41.85 -37.16 4.37
CA ALA A 6 42.27 -35.76 4.52
C ALA A 6 41.33 -34.72 3.90
N GLU A 7 40.31 -35.11 3.12
CA GLU A 7 39.52 -34.13 2.35
C GLU A 7 38.25 -33.61 3.06
N GLN A 8 37.85 -34.21 4.18
CA GLN A 8 36.55 -33.94 4.78
C GLN A 8 36.56 -32.86 5.89
N LYS A 9 37.66 -32.08 5.99
CA LYS A 9 37.85 -31.04 7.02
C LYS A 9 37.94 -29.61 6.47
N ARG A 10 37.36 -29.32 5.30
CA ARG A 10 36.99 -27.94 4.90
C ARG A 10 35.54 -27.65 5.28
N ARG A 11 35.17 -27.95 6.52
CA ARG A 11 33.84 -27.64 7.06
C ARG A 11 33.81 -26.14 7.36
N TYR A 12 33.45 -25.34 6.35
CA TYR A 12 33.29 -23.89 6.43
C TYR A 12 32.53 -23.48 7.72
N PRO A 13 33.22 -22.95 8.75
CA PRO A 13 32.58 -22.62 10.02
C PRO A 13 31.61 -21.44 9.87
N GLY A 14 31.83 -20.59 8.85
CA GLY A 14 31.00 -19.42 8.56
C GLY A 14 29.70 -19.69 7.82
N ARG A 15 29.48 -20.89 7.24
CA ARG A 15 28.34 -21.14 6.34
C ARG A 15 26.97 -21.12 7.03
N ARG A 16 26.94 -21.34 8.35
CA ARG A 16 25.73 -21.20 9.18
C ARG A 16 25.45 -19.75 9.57
N LEU A 17 26.50 -18.96 9.79
CA LEU A 17 26.41 -17.55 10.12
C LEU A 17 25.98 -16.73 8.90
N THR A 18 26.53 -17.03 7.72
CA THR A 18 26.13 -16.38 6.47
C THR A 18 24.68 -16.70 6.10
N ALA A 19 24.23 -17.94 6.30
CA ALA A 19 22.83 -18.32 6.08
C ALA A 19 21.88 -17.61 7.06
N GLY A 20 22.26 -17.47 8.34
CA GLY A 20 21.50 -16.70 9.32
C GLY A 20 21.43 -15.22 8.97
N LEU A 21 22.53 -14.61 8.53
CA LEU A 21 22.57 -13.22 8.08
C LEU A 21 21.68 -12.98 6.86
N LEU A 22 21.71 -13.91 5.88
CA LEU A 22 20.83 -13.88 4.70
C LEU A 22 19.35 -13.98 5.10
N LEU A 23 19.02 -14.87 6.03
CA LEU A 23 17.65 -15.01 6.52
C LEU A 23 17.17 -13.73 7.22
N VAL A 24 18.00 -13.14 8.09
CA VAL A 24 17.67 -11.89 8.77
C VAL A 24 17.51 -10.74 7.76
N ALA A 25 18.38 -10.65 6.77
CA ALA A 25 18.28 -9.62 5.72
C ALA A 25 16.98 -9.76 4.91
N VAL A 26 16.59 -10.99 4.55
CA VAL A 26 15.35 -11.26 3.81
C VAL A 26 14.12 -10.91 4.66
N VAL A 27 14.11 -11.28 5.94
CA VAL A 27 13.00 -10.97 6.85
C VAL A 27 12.88 -9.46 7.07
N SER A 28 13.99 -8.76 7.31
CA SER A 28 13.97 -7.30 7.43
C SER A 28 13.48 -6.59 6.17
N PHE A 29 13.73 -7.18 4.99
CA PHE A 29 13.28 -6.62 3.71
C PHE A 29 11.78 -6.86 3.45
N THR A 30 11.18 -7.91 4.02
CA THR A 30 9.73 -8.20 3.88
C THR A 30 8.86 -7.54 4.96
N LEU A 31 9.45 -7.10 6.09
CA LEU A 31 8.77 -6.37 7.16
C LEU A 31 8.65 -4.86 6.90
N GLN A 32 8.36 -4.44 5.67
CA GLN A 32 7.94 -3.06 5.44
C GLN A 32 6.49 -2.90 5.92
N ALA A 33 6.28 -2.05 6.93
CA ALA A 33 4.95 -1.69 7.37
C ALA A 33 4.22 -0.95 6.24
N GLN A 34 2.93 -1.23 6.08
CA GLN A 34 2.09 -0.48 5.13
C GLN A 34 1.93 0.93 5.69
N ASP A 35 2.29 1.96 4.91
CA ASP A 35 1.98 3.33 5.28
C ASP A 35 0.47 3.45 5.49
N ALA A 36 0.06 3.80 6.71
CA ALA A 36 -1.34 3.94 7.09
C ALA A 36 -1.98 5.22 6.50
N THR A 37 -1.35 5.83 5.49
CA THR A 37 -1.88 7.02 4.82
C THR A 37 -3.15 6.63 4.07
N PRO A 38 -4.31 7.13 4.48
CA PRO A 38 -5.55 6.86 3.78
C PRO A 38 -5.48 7.44 2.37
N LEU A 39 -5.90 6.67 1.38
CA LEU A 39 -6.10 7.16 0.02
C LEU A 39 -7.23 8.19 0.06
N LYS A 40 -6.89 9.46 -0.20
CA LYS A 40 -7.80 10.59 -0.09
C LYS A 40 -7.71 11.43 -1.36
N LEU A 41 -8.87 11.87 -1.82
CA LEU A 41 -8.99 12.96 -2.77
C LEU A 41 -9.27 14.23 -1.96
N TRP A 42 -8.43 15.26 -2.12
CA TRP A 42 -8.53 16.52 -1.39
C TRP A 42 -8.32 17.70 -2.33
N TYR A 43 -9.14 18.74 -2.17
CA TYR A 43 -9.14 19.93 -3.02
C TYR A 43 -9.26 21.18 -2.14
N ASP A 44 -8.59 22.26 -2.54
CA ASP A 44 -8.56 23.54 -1.83
C ASP A 44 -9.60 24.55 -2.36
N THR A 45 -10.33 24.16 -3.40
CA THR A 45 -11.27 24.99 -4.15
C THR A 45 -12.56 24.21 -4.36
N PRO A 46 -13.75 24.84 -4.19
CA PRO A 46 -15.01 24.16 -4.44
C PRO A 46 -15.27 23.97 -5.95
N SER A 47 -16.26 23.17 -6.29
CA SER A 47 -16.60 22.83 -7.68
C SER A 47 -17.20 24.01 -8.46
N ARG A 48 -17.64 25.09 -7.78
CA ARG A 48 -18.22 26.31 -8.38
C ARG A 48 -19.35 26.02 -9.37
N GLY A 49 -20.22 25.07 -9.03
CA GLY A 49 -21.34 24.65 -9.88
C GLY A 49 -20.99 23.77 -11.10
N VAL A 50 -19.72 23.39 -11.31
CA VAL A 50 -19.30 22.46 -12.38
C VAL A 50 -19.41 21.01 -11.90
N TRP A 51 -20.17 20.18 -12.60
CA TRP A 51 -20.47 18.80 -12.17
C TRP A 51 -19.25 17.88 -12.16
N GLU A 52 -18.39 18.00 -13.18
CA GLU A 52 -17.20 17.19 -13.38
C GLU A 52 -16.16 17.39 -12.28
N ASN A 53 -16.25 18.52 -11.56
CA ASN A 53 -15.38 18.87 -10.44
C ASN A 53 -15.97 18.45 -9.08
N ALA A 54 -17.20 17.95 -9.04
CA ALA A 54 -17.87 17.53 -7.80
C ALA A 54 -17.45 16.11 -7.41
N LEU A 55 -17.44 15.82 -6.11
CA LEU A 55 -16.97 14.55 -5.59
C LEU A 55 -18.10 13.51 -5.58
N PRO A 56 -17.95 12.36 -6.28
CA PRO A 56 -18.94 11.30 -6.28
C PRO A 56 -18.86 10.48 -4.98
N VAL A 57 -20.02 10.21 -4.39
CA VAL A 57 -20.20 9.24 -3.30
C VAL A 57 -21.41 8.36 -3.60
N GLY A 58 -21.43 7.12 -3.12
CA GLY A 58 -22.57 6.24 -3.35
C GLY A 58 -22.46 4.88 -2.67
N ASN A 59 -23.58 4.17 -2.61
CA ASN A 59 -23.69 2.83 -2.01
C ASN A 59 -24.10 1.74 -3.02
N GLY A 60 -24.02 2.04 -4.32
CA GLY A 60 -24.41 1.14 -5.41
C GLY A 60 -25.89 1.25 -5.84
N ARG A 61 -26.78 1.75 -4.97
CA ARG A 61 -28.17 2.10 -5.32
C ARG A 61 -28.35 3.61 -5.42
N LEU A 62 -27.90 4.34 -4.42
CA LEU A 62 -27.95 5.79 -4.37
C LEU A 62 -26.55 6.35 -4.65
N GLY A 63 -26.51 7.43 -5.42
CA GLY A 63 -25.32 8.22 -5.67
C GLY A 63 -25.56 9.68 -5.31
N ALA A 64 -24.50 10.39 -4.97
CA ALA A 64 -24.52 11.83 -4.80
C ALA A 64 -23.23 12.47 -5.34
N MET A 65 -23.35 13.71 -5.80
CA MET A 65 -22.21 14.58 -6.13
C MET A 65 -22.17 15.74 -5.15
N VAL A 66 -21.04 15.94 -4.49
CA VAL A 66 -20.80 16.99 -3.48
C VAL A 66 -19.96 18.12 -4.09
N PHE A 67 -20.42 19.36 -4.00
CA PHE A 67 -19.80 20.51 -4.69
C PHE A 67 -18.86 21.32 -3.79
N GLY A 68 -19.10 21.37 -2.48
CA GLY A 68 -18.20 21.99 -1.50
C GLY A 68 -18.26 23.52 -1.44
N ASP A 69 -19.25 24.15 -2.07
CA ASP A 69 -19.41 25.61 -2.10
C ASP A 69 -19.87 26.16 -0.73
N VAL A 70 -18.95 26.71 0.06
CA VAL A 70 -19.18 27.12 1.47
C VAL A 70 -20.40 28.02 1.71
N PRO A 71 -20.66 29.09 0.92
CA PRO A 71 -21.81 29.96 1.17
C PRO A 71 -23.16 29.28 0.87
N GLN A 72 -23.18 28.34 -0.08
CA GLN A 72 -24.37 27.63 -0.51
C GLN A 72 -23.97 26.27 -1.11
N GLU A 73 -24.13 25.21 -0.32
CA GLU A 73 -23.79 23.86 -0.75
C GLU A 73 -24.81 23.31 -1.75
N THR A 74 -24.34 22.48 -2.68
CA THR A 74 -25.20 21.72 -3.60
C THR A 74 -24.83 20.26 -3.54
N ILE A 75 -25.79 19.41 -3.15
CA ILE A 75 -25.66 17.96 -3.24
C ILE A 75 -26.67 17.46 -4.26
N LYS A 76 -26.19 16.94 -5.40
CA LYS A 76 -27.05 16.35 -6.41
C LYS A 76 -27.18 14.86 -6.18
N LEU A 77 -28.40 14.33 -6.22
CA LEU A 77 -28.72 12.94 -5.88
C LEU A 77 -29.16 12.15 -7.12
N ASN A 78 -28.73 10.89 -7.19
CA ASN A 78 -29.09 9.93 -8.23
C ASN A 78 -29.57 8.61 -7.57
N GLU A 79 -30.52 7.93 -8.21
CA GLU A 79 -30.93 6.56 -7.86
C GLU A 79 -30.76 5.66 -9.07
N ASN A 80 -30.16 4.49 -8.85
CA ASN A 80 -30.07 3.39 -9.80
C ASN A 80 -31.36 2.57 -9.75
N THR A 81 -32.00 2.35 -10.91
CA THR A 81 -33.20 1.51 -11.11
C THR A 81 -32.87 0.24 -11.86
#